data_AF-A0A843I7T7-F1
#
_entry.id   AF-A0A843I7T7-F1
#
_cell.length_a   1.000
_cell.length_b   1.000
_cell.length_c   1.000
_cell.angle_alpha   90.00
_cell.angle_beta   90.00
_cell.angle_gamma   90.00
#
_symmetry.space_group_name_H-M   'P 1'
#
loop_
_entity.id
_entity.type
_entity.pdbx_description
1 polymer ?
#
loop_
_entity_poly.entity_id
_entity_poly.type
_entity_poly.pdbx_seq_one_letter_code
_entity_poly.pdbx_strand_id
1 'polypeptide(L)'
;PVKAVRELTDGRGADFVIEAVGADETVDAAVEMAAPGGKVVLVGLAPVGHKTPVHLARVVRGGATLIGNYGARPRLDFKPLYEMVKRGLINPAKIVNRFYALDEVNRAVEDLRRGYAARPVILLK
;
A
#
# COMPACT_ATOMS: atom_id res chain seq x y z
N PRO A 1 4.68 12.41 8.77
CA PRO A 1 5.11 11.00 8.92
C PRO A 1 6.64 10.85 9.04
N VAL A 2 7.43 11.53 8.19
CA VAL A 2 8.90 11.42 8.17
C VAL A 2 9.57 11.60 9.53
N LYS A 3 9.24 12.68 10.25
CA LYS A 3 9.78 12.97 11.59
C LYS A 3 9.51 11.82 12.57
N ALA A 4 8.28 11.33 12.63
CA ALA A 4 7.90 10.23 13.53
C ALA A 4 8.65 8.93 13.21
N VAL A 5 8.84 8.61 11.92
CA VAL A 5 9.65 7.44 11.53
C VAL A 5 11.09 7.60 11.97
N ARG A 6 11.67 8.79 11.81
CA ARG A 6 13.04 9.07 12.28
C ARG A 6 13.14 8.93 13.80
N GLU A 7 12.19 9.46 14.56
CA GLU A 7 12.16 9.31 16.02
C GLU A 7 12.08 7.84 16.45
N LEU A 8 11.30 7.01 15.75
CA LEU A 8 11.19 5.56 16.02
C LEU A 8 12.41 4.74 15.58
N THR A 9 13.33 5.34 14.81
CA THR A 9 14.49 4.66 14.21
C THR A 9 15.81 5.34 14.58
N ASP A 10 15.85 6.04 15.71
CA ASP A 10 17.04 6.75 16.21
C ASP A 10 17.68 7.68 15.15
N GLY A 11 16.83 8.32 14.36
CA GLY A 11 17.21 9.24 13.29
C GLY A 11 17.59 8.58 11.96
N ARG A 12 17.78 7.24 11.92
CA ARG A 12 18.29 6.52 10.76
C ARG A 12 17.31 6.49 9.59
N GLY A 13 16.02 6.31 9.85
CA GLY A 13 15.00 6.00 8.85
C GLY A 13 14.71 4.50 8.77
N ALA A 14 13.72 4.13 7.96
CA ALA A 14 13.26 2.75 7.82
C ALA A 14 14.04 1.99 6.74
N ASP A 15 14.37 0.72 7.00
CA ASP A 15 15.02 -0.16 6.01
C ASP A 15 14.10 -0.46 4.82
N PHE A 16 12.80 -0.55 5.07
CA PHE A 16 11.76 -0.76 4.08
C PHE A 16 10.62 0.23 4.28
N VAL A 17 10.20 0.88 3.20
CA VAL A 17 9.03 1.77 3.17
C VAL A 17 8.07 1.28 2.11
N ILE A 18 6.82 1.01 2.48
CA ILE A 18 5.76 0.60 1.55
C ILE A 18 4.88 1.81 1.27
N GLU A 19 4.87 2.24 0.02
CA GLU A 19 4.01 3.31 -0.48
C GLU A 19 2.77 2.67 -1.12
N ALA A 20 1.58 2.97 -0.61
CA ALA A 20 0.34 2.27 -0.95
C ALA A 20 -0.79 3.21 -1.43
N VAL A 21 -0.46 4.45 -1.76
CA VAL A 21 -1.40 5.50 -2.21
C VAL A 21 -1.14 5.89 -3.65
N GLY A 22 0.12 6.09 -4.04
CA GLY A 22 0.51 6.48 -5.40
C GLY A 22 0.35 7.98 -5.68
N ALA A 23 0.34 8.82 -4.64
CA ALA A 23 0.32 10.28 -4.75
C ALA A 23 1.75 10.85 -4.61
N ASP A 24 1.98 12.02 -5.20
CA ASP A 24 3.32 12.63 -5.26
C ASP A 24 3.89 12.88 -3.86
N GLU A 25 3.08 13.41 -2.95
CA GLU A 25 3.47 13.69 -1.57
C GLU A 25 3.78 12.42 -0.78
N THR A 26 3.08 11.32 -1.08
CA THR A 26 3.31 10.03 -0.41
C THR A 26 4.55 9.32 -0.93
N VAL A 27 4.84 9.43 -2.23
CA VAL A 27 6.07 8.90 -2.82
C VAL A 27 7.29 9.66 -2.31
N ASP A 28 7.21 10.99 -2.26
CA ASP A 28 8.29 11.83 -1.75
C ASP A 28 8.57 11.53 -0.28
N ALA A 29 7.52 11.51 0.56
CA ALA A 29 7.64 11.13 1.96
C ALA A 29 8.24 9.72 2.12
N ALA A 30 7.91 8.78 1.23
CA ALA A 30 8.45 7.42 1.29
C ALA A 30 9.96 7.39 1.05
N VAL A 31 10.47 8.17 0.09
CA VAL A 31 11.90 8.33 -0.17
C VAL A 31 12.61 9.01 1.02
N GLU A 32 11.98 10.02 1.62
CA GLU A 32 12.54 10.74 2.77
C GLU A 32 12.60 9.89 4.05
N MET A 33 11.65 8.97 4.23
CA MET A 33 11.60 8.02 5.34
C MET A 33 12.64 6.90 5.22
N ALA A 34 13.14 6.62 4.02
CA ALA A 34 14.09 5.54 3.80
C ALA A 34 15.45 5.80 4.49
N ALA A 35 15.96 4.78 5.16
CA ALA A 35 17.32 4.74 5.67
C ALA A 35 18.35 4.79 4.53
N PRO A 36 19.61 5.15 4.80
CA PRO A 36 20.70 4.89 3.87
C PRO A 36 20.74 3.39 3.48
N GLY A 37 20.75 3.09 2.18
CA GLY A 37 20.65 1.74 1.62
C GLY A 37 19.24 1.15 1.62
N GLY A 38 18.24 1.90 2.09
CA GLY A 38 16.87 1.44 2.27
C GLY A 38 16.11 1.20 0.96
N LYS A 39 14.96 0.53 1.07
CA LYS A 39 14.11 0.16 -0.06
C LYS A 39 12.75 0.80 0.06
N VAL A 40 12.32 1.46 -1.01
CA VAL A 40 10.96 1.99 -1.16
C VAL A 40 10.21 1.09 -2.14
N VAL A 41 9.15 0.44 -1.68
CA VAL A 41 8.28 -0.42 -2.47
C VAL A 41 7.04 0.36 -2.85
N LEU A 42 6.90 0.67 -4.14
CA LEU A 42 5.78 1.38 -4.72
C LEU A 42 4.69 0.38 -5.10
N VAL A 43 3.60 0.39 -4.34
CA VAL A 43 2.40 -0.43 -4.55
C VAL A 43 1.21 0.42 -4.99
N GLY A 44 1.16 1.68 -4.52
CA GLY A 44 0.18 2.67 -4.96
C GLY A 44 0.24 2.87 -6.47
N LEU A 45 -0.92 2.82 -7.13
CA LEU A 45 -1.01 2.96 -8.59
C LEU A 45 -1.56 4.32 -8.96
N ALA A 46 -0.68 5.20 -9.43
CA ALA A 46 -1.06 6.50 -9.97
C ALA A 46 -1.88 6.35 -11.28
N PRO A 47 -2.69 7.36 -11.66
CA PRO A 47 -3.38 7.37 -12.95
C PRO A 47 -2.44 7.18 -14.13
N VAL A 48 -2.91 6.53 -15.19
CA VAL A 48 -2.13 6.32 -16.41
C VAL A 48 -1.68 7.68 -16.98
N GLY A 49 -0.38 7.80 -17.26
CA GLY A 49 0.22 9.04 -17.78
C GLY A 49 0.70 10.02 -16.70
N HIS A 50 0.36 9.80 -15.43
CA HIS A 50 0.89 10.59 -14.31
C HIS A 50 2.40 10.38 -14.15
N LYS A 51 3.13 11.45 -13.85
CA LYS A 51 4.56 11.41 -13.57
C LYS A 51 4.81 12.03 -12.21
N THR A 52 5.27 11.22 -11.28
CA THR A 52 5.62 11.66 -9.92
C THR A 52 7.04 12.21 -9.87
N PRO A 53 7.26 13.42 -9.32
CA PRO A 53 8.60 13.92 -9.07
C PRO A 53 9.29 13.08 -7.98
N VAL A 54 10.58 12.81 -8.17
CA VAL A 54 11.41 12.07 -7.20
C VAL A 54 12.69 12.84 -6.95
N HIS A 55 13.03 13.07 -5.68
CA HIS A 55 14.30 13.71 -5.30
C HIS A 55 15.50 12.78 -5.54
N LEU A 56 16.01 12.77 -6.78
CA LEU A 56 17.13 11.91 -7.18
C LEU A 56 18.39 12.09 -6.32
N ALA A 57 18.67 13.31 -5.85
CA ALA A 57 19.81 13.54 -4.96
C ALA A 57 19.69 12.74 -3.66
N ARG A 58 18.47 12.62 -3.10
CA ARG A 58 18.19 11.82 -1.91
C ARG A 58 18.35 10.34 -2.21
N VAL A 59 17.79 9.87 -3.33
CA VAL A 59 17.90 8.46 -3.76
C VAL A 59 19.36 8.07 -3.96
N VAL A 60 20.14 8.87 -4.70
CA VAL A 60 21.53 8.57 -5.04
C VAL A 60 22.44 8.66 -3.81
N ARG A 61 22.40 9.78 -3.06
CA ARG A 61 23.25 9.95 -1.86
C ARG A 61 22.89 8.97 -0.75
N GLY A 62 21.60 8.65 -0.64
CA GLY A 62 21.10 7.66 0.31
C GLY A 62 21.31 6.23 -0.15
N GLY A 63 21.69 5.96 -1.40
CA GLY A 63 21.78 4.60 -1.93
C GLY A 63 20.45 3.84 -1.89
N ALA A 64 19.32 4.54 -2.01
CA ALA A 64 18.00 3.93 -1.90
C ALA A 64 17.62 3.14 -3.16
N THR A 65 16.90 2.02 -2.98
CA THR A 65 16.30 1.27 -4.10
C THR A 65 14.81 1.59 -4.22
N LEU A 66 14.34 1.97 -5.40
CA LEU A 66 12.92 2.09 -5.71
C LEU A 66 12.43 0.84 -6.45
N ILE A 67 11.37 0.20 -5.95
CA ILE A 67 10.86 -1.08 -6.45
C ILE A 67 9.38 -0.91 -6.81
N GLY A 68 9.03 -1.07 -8.08
CA GLY A 68 7.63 -1.19 -8.49
C GLY A 68 7.07 -2.58 -8.18
N ASN A 69 5.88 -2.65 -7.59
CA ASN A 69 5.22 -3.91 -7.26
C ASN A 69 3.74 -3.88 -7.69
N TYR A 70 3.39 -4.69 -8.68
CA TYR A 70 2.02 -4.82 -9.19
C TYR A 70 1.30 -6.04 -8.59
N GLY A 71 1.24 -6.07 -7.25
CA GLY A 71 0.48 -7.06 -6.49
C GLY A 71 1.05 -8.49 -6.54
N ALA A 72 0.17 -9.45 -6.28
CA ALA A 72 0.51 -10.86 -6.14
C ALA A 72 0.41 -11.62 -7.47
N ARG A 73 1.15 -12.73 -7.57
CA ARG A 73 1.03 -13.77 -8.58
C ARG A 73 0.09 -14.86 -8.04
N PRO A 74 -1.20 -14.90 -8.41
CA PRO A 74 -2.18 -15.74 -7.72
C PRO A 74 -1.81 -17.23 -7.69
N ARG A 75 -1.22 -17.76 -8.77
CA ARG A 75 -0.80 -19.16 -8.84
C ARG A 75 0.28 -19.54 -7.83
N LEU A 76 1.11 -18.59 -7.42
CA LEU A 76 2.24 -18.83 -6.51
C LEU A 76 1.92 -18.37 -5.09
N ASP A 77 1.29 -17.21 -4.95
CA ASP A 77 1.18 -16.51 -3.67
C ASP A 77 -0.11 -16.88 -2.91
N PHE A 78 -1.14 -17.38 -3.60
CA PHE A 78 -2.44 -17.65 -2.96
C PHE A 78 -2.39 -18.86 -2.03
N LYS A 79 -1.64 -19.91 -2.37
CA LYS A 79 -1.49 -21.10 -1.51
C LYS A 79 -0.83 -20.74 -0.16
N PRO A 80 0.34 -20.07 -0.12
CA PRO A 80 0.91 -19.59 1.13
C PRO A 80 -0.02 -18.67 1.92
N LEU A 81 -0.69 -17.73 1.24
CA LEU A 81 -1.62 -16.79 1.89
C LEU A 81 -2.79 -17.52 2.54
N TYR A 82 -3.38 -18.49 1.84
CA TYR A 82 -4.46 -19.33 2.37
C TYR A 82 -4.02 -20.10 3.62
N GLU A 83 -2.82 -20.70 3.61
CA GLU A 83 -2.29 -21.39 4.80
C GLU A 83 -2.10 -20.44 5.98
N MET A 84 -1.70 -19.19 5.75
CA MET A 84 -1.63 -18.17 6.80
C MET A 84 -3.02 -17.83 7.37
N VAL A 85 -4.05 -17.72 6.51
CA VAL A 85 -5.44 -17.51 6.94
C VAL A 85 -5.93 -18.70 7.77
N LYS A 86 -5.72 -19.92 7.26
CA LYS A 86 -6.14 -21.17 7.91
C LYS A 86 -5.49 -21.35 9.29
N ARG A 87 -4.24 -20.91 9.45
CA ARG A 87 -3.50 -20.91 10.72
C ARG A 87 -3.86 -19.72 11.64
N GLY A 88 -4.74 -18.82 11.20
CA GLY A 88 -5.12 -17.62 11.96
C GLY A 88 -4.03 -16.55 12.05
N LEU A 89 -2.96 -16.64 11.25
CA LEU A 89 -1.87 -15.65 11.23
C LEU A 89 -2.32 -14.33 10.60
N ILE A 90 -3.28 -14.39 9.68
CA ILE A 90 -3.92 -13.24 9.06
C ILE A 90 -5.43 -13.44 9.02
N ASN A 91 -6.20 -12.37 9.20
CA ASN A 91 -7.65 -12.39 9.07
C ASN A 91 -8.11 -11.28 8.11
N PRO A 92 -8.26 -11.59 6.81
CA PRO A 92 -8.72 -10.63 5.81
C PRO A 92 -10.14 -10.10 6.05
N ALA A 93 -10.97 -10.81 6.82
CA ALA A 93 -12.32 -10.32 7.13
C ALA A 93 -12.29 -9.02 7.95
N LYS A 94 -11.20 -8.72 8.67
CA LYS A 94 -11.07 -7.50 9.48
C LYS A 94 -11.01 -6.21 8.66
N ILE A 95 -10.63 -6.28 7.37
CA ILE A 95 -10.60 -5.09 6.50
C ILE A 95 -11.95 -4.86 5.79
N VAL A 96 -12.86 -5.83 5.85
CA VAL A 96 -14.22 -5.70 5.30
C VAL A 96 -15.09 -5.00 6.33
N ASN A 97 -15.57 -3.81 6.00
CA ASN A 97 -16.40 -3.02 6.91
C ASN A 97 -17.88 -2.97 6.49
N ARG A 98 -18.21 -3.33 5.24
CA ARG A 98 -19.59 -3.29 4.72
C ARG A 98 -19.85 -4.41 3.71
N PHE A 99 -21.05 -4.94 3.78
CA PHE A 99 -21.60 -5.93 2.85
C PHE A 99 -22.80 -5.34 2.15
N TYR A 100 -22.98 -5.67 0.88
CA TYR A 100 -24.05 -5.17 0.03
C TYR A 100 -24.68 -6.31 -0.75
N ALA A 101 -25.96 -6.19 -1.07
CA ALA A 101 -26.59 -7.06 -2.06
C ALA A 101 -26.14 -6.68 -3.49
N LEU A 102 -26.37 -7.58 -4.47
CA LEU A 102 -25.97 -7.35 -5.86
C LEU A 102 -26.66 -6.13 -6.48
N ASP A 103 -27.93 -5.89 -6.16
CA ASP A 103 -28.72 -4.74 -6.60
C ASP A 103 -28.26 -3.41 -5.97
N GLU A 104 -27.45 -3.46 -4.91
CA GLU A 104 -26.85 -2.29 -4.28
C GLU A 104 -25.45 -1.93 -4.83
N VAL A 105 -24.99 -2.55 -5.93
CA VAL A 105 -23.63 -2.34 -6.46
C VAL A 105 -23.27 -0.87 -6.67
N ASN A 106 -24.21 -0.06 -7.17
CA ASN A 106 -23.97 1.37 -7.39
C ASN A 106 -23.74 2.13 -6.07
N ARG A 107 -24.49 1.76 -5.02
CA ARG A 107 -24.31 2.30 -3.67
C ARG A 107 -22.96 1.88 -3.09
N ALA A 108 -22.57 0.61 -3.27
CA ALA A 108 -21.28 0.11 -2.81
C ALA A 108 -20.09 0.88 -3.43
N VAL A 109 -20.18 1.20 -4.73
CA VAL A 109 -19.17 2.00 -5.42
C VAL A 109 -19.15 3.45 -4.93
N GLU A 110 -20.31 4.07 -4.69
CA GLU A 110 -20.38 5.44 -4.17
C GLU A 110 -19.85 5.53 -2.73
N ASP A 111 -20.22 4.58 -1.87
CA ASP A 111 -19.70 4.49 -0.50
C ASP A 111 -18.18 4.30 -0.49
N LEU A 112 -17.62 3.53 -1.44
CA LEU A 112 -16.17 3.39 -1.61
C LEU A 112 -15.52 4.73 -1.99
N ARG A 113 -16.10 5.47 -2.95
CA ARG A 113 -15.58 6.79 -3.36
C ARG A 113 -15.59 7.81 -2.24
N ARG A 114 -16.62 7.79 -1.40
CA ARG A 114 -16.75 8.69 -0.24
C ARG A 114 -15.95 8.24 0.99
N GLY A 115 -15.31 7.07 0.94
CA GLY A 115 -14.58 6.49 2.07
C GLY A 115 -15.48 5.92 3.18
N TYR A 116 -16.78 5.74 2.93
CA TYR A 116 -17.70 5.08 3.86
C TYR A 116 -17.52 3.55 3.86
N ALA A 117 -17.04 3.00 2.74
CA ALA A 117 -16.60 1.62 2.61
C ALA A 117 -15.08 1.57 2.35
N ALA A 118 -14.37 0.70 3.05
CA ALA A 118 -12.93 0.46 2.82
C ALA A 118 -12.72 -0.72 1.85
N ARG A 119 -13.43 -1.82 2.10
CA ARG A 119 -13.43 -3.02 1.25
C ARG A 119 -14.86 -3.54 1.11
N PRO A 120 -15.68 -2.95 0.22
CA PRO A 120 -17.05 -3.41 0.02
C PRO A 120 -17.04 -4.83 -0.53
N VAL A 121 -17.92 -5.68 0.00
CA VAL A 121 -18.15 -7.04 -0.50
C VAL A 121 -19.58 -7.16 -1.01
N ILE A 122 -19.74 -7.58 -2.26
CA ILE A 122 -21.03 -7.92 -2.86
C ILE A 122 -21.33 -9.37 -2.54
N LEU A 123 -22.47 -9.62 -1.90
CA LEU A 123 -22.96 -10.97 -1.66
C LEU A 123 -23.85 -11.41 -2.82
N LEU A 124 -23.43 -12.46 -3.51
CA LEU A 124 -24.23 -13.15 -4.51
C LEU A 124 -25.14 -14.13 -3.77
N LYS A 125 -26.43 -13.81 -3.66
CA LYS A 125 -27.45 -14.78 -3.25
C LYS A 125 -27.88 -15.60 -4.46
#